data_AF-A0AAV6BLI1-F1
#
_entry.id   AF-A0AAV6BLI1-F1
#
_cell.length_a   1.000
_cell.length_b   1.000
_cell.length_c   1.000
_cell.angle_alpha   90.00
_cell.angle_beta   90.00
_cell.angle_gamma   90.00
#
_symmetry.space_group_name_H-M   'P 1'
#
loop_
_entity.id
_entity.type
_entity.pdbx_description
1 polymer ?
#
loop_
_entity_poly.entity_id
_entity_poly.type
_entity_poly.pdbx_seq_one_letter_code
_entity_poly.pdbx_strand_id
1 'polypeptide(L)'
;MLELPPVRVEVLAARPHARWGELHGLYTVEGGRTPKIQLWMRTAKQKRVVAFRTFLRTLLHEVGHHIDYTGLRLADSYHTEGFYKRESSLFHQLVTDRRAGMPTMEEYAKQPREERLRRLARTADEVVAAVRGQSDATLARRPDARNWAAKEVVCHLRDVEELFMLRFETIMAADEPMVTAIDPDRWAQDRQYLKNDTVDAAAAFRKRREESLAFLRKLEGDQWSRGAMHPVRGRFTIEDLSSLMAAHDDTHLEQLKRALEGRP
;
A
#
# COMPACT_ATOMS: atom_id res chain seq x y z
N MET A 1 6.98 4.79 27.90
CA MET A 1 5.64 4.51 27.33
C MET A 1 4.76 5.69 27.74
N LEU A 2 3.99 6.29 26.83
CA LEU A 2 3.06 7.36 27.22
C LEU A 2 1.97 6.75 28.10
N GLU A 3 1.93 7.11 29.39
CA GLU A 3 0.86 6.70 30.30
C GLU A 3 -0.40 7.52 30.01
N LEU A 4 -1.22 7.02 29.09
CA LEU A 4 -2.49 7.63 28.73
C LEU A 4 -3.58 7.18 29.71
N PRO A 5 -4.46 8.09 30.18
CA PRO A 5 -5.62 7.70 30.97
C PRO A 5 -6.55 6.80 30.14
N PRO A 6 -7.30 5.87 30.76
CA PRO A 6 -8.22 5.01 30.04
C PRO A 6 -9.34 5.83 29.39
N VAL A 7 -9.76 5.41 28.19
CA VAL A 7 -10.90 5.96 27.45
C VAL A 7 -11.96 4.88 27.27
N ARG A 8 -13.23 5.23 27.49
CA ARG A 8 -14.35 4.31 27.28
C ARG A 8 -14.86 4.40 25.85
N VAL A 9 -14.92 3.26 25.16
CA VAL A 9 -15.49 3.17 23.81
C VAL A 9 -16.91 2.63 23.88
N GLU A 10 -17.86 3.34 23.27
CA GLU A 10 -19.25 2.90 23.11
C GLU A 10 -19.61 2.79 21.63
N VAL A 11 -20.17 1.64 21.25
CA VAL A 11 -20.61 1.35 19.89
C VAL A 11 -22.12 1.36 19.84
N LEU A 12 -22.70 2.34 19.14
CA LEU A 12 -24.13 2.61 19.07
C LEU A 12 -24.74 2.17 17.74
N ALA A 13 -26.01 1.76 17.77
CA ALA A 13 -26.68 1.14 16.63
C ALA A 13 -27.13 2.14 15.55
N ALA A 14 -27.72 3.27 15.91
CA ALA A 14 -28.26 4.25 14.96
C ALA A 14 -27.96 5.68 15.43
N ARG A 15 -27.71 6.55 14.46
CA ARG A 15 -27.25 7.93 14.67
C ARG A 15 -28.43 8.84 15.04
N PRO A 16 -28.30 9.74 16.04
CA PRO A 16 -29.27 10.80 16.24
C PRO A 16 -29.18 11.83 15.11
N HIS A 17 -30.32 12.25 14.56
CA HIS A 17 -30.38 13.23 13.46
C HIS A 17 -30.07 14.64 14.01
N ALA A 18 -29.01 15.27 13.52
CA ALA A 18 -28.73 16.69 13.78
C ALA A 18 -28.48 17.43 12.46
N ARG A 19 -28.86 18.72 12.40
CA ARG A 19 -28.83 19.59 11.21
C ARG A 19 -27.44 20.01 10.70
N TRP A 20 -26.36 19.69 11.42
CA TRP A 20 -25.02 20.28 11.22
C TRP A 20 -23.90 19.26 10.89
N GLY A 21 -24.13 18.39 9.89
CA GLY A 21 -23.07 17.56 9.29
C GLY A 21 -22.97 16.11 9.80
N GLU A 22 -22.11 15.32 9.15
CA GLU A 22 -21.96 13.88 9.42
C GLU A 22 -20.82 13.53 10.40
N LEU A 23 -21.12 13.57 11.70
CA LEU A 23 -20.30 12.99 12.78
C LEU A 23 -20.29 11.45 12.68
N HIS A 24 -19.12 10.88 12.39
CA HIS A 24 -18.91 9.44 12.29
C HIS A 24 -18.41 8.85 13.63
N GLY A 25 -17.69 9.65 14.41
CA GLY A 25 -17.31 9.41 15.79
C GLY A 25 -17.48 10.69 16.60
N LEU A 26 -17.49 10.57 17.93
CA LEU A 26 -17.51 11.70 18.85
C LEU A 26 -16.66 11.37 20.08
N TYR A 27 -15.57 12.11 20.23
CA TYR A 27 -14.82 12.19 21.47
C TYR A 27 -15.38 13.28 22.39
N THR A 28 -15.69 12.94 23.64
CA THR A 28 -16.11 13.92 24.66
C THR A 28 -15.23 13.86 25.91
N VAL A 29 -14.91 15.05 26.42
CA VAL A 29 -14.21 15.26 27.70
C VAL A 29 -15.12 16.13 28.56
N GLU A 30 -15.80 15.50 29.53
CA GLU A 30 -16.54 16.21 30.58
C GLU A 30 -15.68 16.25 31.86
N GLY A 31 -15.57 17.42 32.48
CA GLY A 31 -14.78 17.59 33.70
C GLY A 31 -15.21 16.61 34.80
N GLY A 32 -14.26 15.81 35.30
CA GLY A 32 -14.47 14.83 36.38
C GLY A 32 -15.00 13.45 35.95
N ARG A 33 -15.16 13.18 34.64
CA ARG A 33 -15.58 11.88 34.11
C ARG A 33 -14.51 11.25 33.21
N THR A 34 -14.52 9.92 33.10
CA THR A 34 -13.65 9.21 32.16
C THR A 34 -13.94 9.66 30.73
N PRO A 35 -12.92 10.02 29.94
CA PRO A 35 -13.10 10.38 28.54
C PRO A 35 -13.82 9.28 27.76
N LYS A 36 -14.60 9.68 26.76
CA LYS A 36 -15.50 8.78 26.05
C LYS A 36 -15.42 8.96 24.54
N ILE A 37 -15.36 7.83 23.83
CA ILE A 37 -15.46 7.74 22.37
C ILE A 37 -16.77 7.06 22.02
N GLN A 38 -17.61 7.71 21.23
CA GLN A 38 -18.84 7.13 20.70
C GLN A 38 -18.72 6.92 19.20
N LEU A 39 -19.09 5.73 18.73
CA LEU A 39 -19.07 5.35 17.33
C LEU A 39 -20.42 4.79 16.91
N TRP A 40 -20.83 5.04 15.67
CA TRP A 40 -22.08 4.51 15.12
C TRP A 40 -21.81 3.46 14.04
N MET A 41 -22.46 2.30 14.15
CA MET A 41 -22.20 1.14 13.28
C MET A 41 -23.12 1.03 12.06
N ARG A 42 -24.09 1.93 11.89
CA ARG A 42 -25.00 1.93 10.74
C ARG A 42 -25.00 3.27 10.02
N THR A 43 -24.94 3.23 8.69
CA THR A 43 -25.02 4.44 7.84
C THR A 43 -26.35 5.17 8.06
N ALA A 44 -26.31 6.50 8.11
CA ALA A 44 -27.48 7.33 8.43
C ALA A 44 -28.68 7.13 7.49
N LYS A 45 -28.43 6.91 6.19
CA LYS A 45 -29.47 6.87 5.16
C LYS A 45 -29.98 5.47 4.80
N GLN A 46 -29.11 4.45 4.83
CA GLN A 46 -29.43 3.10 4.33
C GLN A 46 -29.42 2.01 5.43
N LYS A 47 -29.13 2.37 6.69
CA LYS A 47 -29.04 1.46 7.85
C LYS A 47 -28.09 0.25 7.68
N ARG A 48 -27.21 0.28 6.68
CA ARG A 48 -26.20 -0.75 6.42
C ARG A 48 -25.07 -0.69 7.45
N VAL A 49 -24.50 -1.84 7.77
CA VAL A 49 -23.34 -1.94 8.66
C VAL A 49 -22.14 -1.25 8.01
N VAL A 50 -21.43 -0.42 8.77
CA VAL A 50 -20.22 0.26 8.31
C VAL A 50 -19.11 -0.77 8.08
N ALA A 51 -18.38 -0.66 6.96
CA ALA A 51 -17.28 -1.55 6.64
C ALA A 51 -16.20 -1.51 7.74
N PHE A 52 -15.59 -2.65 8.07
CA PHE A 52 -14.61 -2.78 9.16
C PHE A 52 -13.49 -1.73 9.09
N ARG A 53 -12.86 -1.56 7.91
CA ARG A 53 -11.78 -0.57 7.72
C ARG A 53 -12.27 0.86 7.98
N THR A 54 -13.48 1.19 7.54
CA THR A 54 -14.09 2.50 7.77
C THR A 54 -14.36 2.72 9.25
N PHE A 55 -14.96 1.73 9.93
CA PHE A 55 -15.21 1.80 11.37
C PHE A 55 -13.93 1.99 12.17
N LEU A 56 -12.88 1.22 11.85
CA LEU A 56 -11.61 1.28 12.55
C LEU A 56 -10.90 2.62 12.33
N ARG A 57 -10.91 3.18 11.11
CA ARG A 57 -10.36 4.54 10.89
C ARG A 57 -11.09 5.59 11.72
N THR A 58 -12.41 5.50 11.81
CA THR A 58 -13.19 6.41 12.68
C THR A 58 -12.82 6.24 14.16
N LEU A 59 -12.68 5.01 14.65
CA LEU A 59 -12.20 4.78 16.02
C LEU A 59 -10.83 5.42 16.25
N LEU A 60 -9.88 5.19 15.33
CA LEU A 60 -8.51 5.68 15.46
C LEU A 60 -8.41 7.20 15.36
N HIS A 61 -9.30 7.81 14.58
CA HIS A 61 -9.47 9.26 14.55
C HIS A 61 -9.84 9.81 15.94
N GLU A 62 -10.84 9.24 16.60
CA GLU A 62 -11.22 9.67 17.95
C GLU A 62 -10.15 9.35 19.01
N VAL A 63 -9.40 8.25 18.83
CA VAL A 63 -8.21 7.96 19.66
C VAL A 63 -7.13 9.02 19.46
N GLY A 64 -6.96 9.54 18.23
CA GLY A 64 -6.07 10.66 17.96
C GLY A 64 -6.42 11.89 18.79
N HIS A 65 -7.71 12.25 18.85
CA HIS A 65 -8.18 13.34 19.71
C HIS A 65 -7.91 13.06 21.20
N HIS A 66 -8.15 11.82 21.65
CA HIS A 66 -7.84 11.45 23.03
C HIS A 66 -6.35 11.66 23.36
N ILE A 67 -5.44 11.20 22.49
CA ILE A 67 -3.99 11.37 22.67
C ILE A 67 -3.62 12.85 22.71
N ASP A 68 -4.17 13.67 21.81
CA ASP A 68 -3.87 15.10 21.75
C ASP A 68 -4.26 15.81 23.05
N TYR A 69 -5.45 15.54 23.59
CA TYR A 69 -5.94 16.20 24.80
C TYR A 69 -5.32 15.64 26.09
N THR A 70 -5.14 14.32 26.21
CA THR A 70 -4.72 13.70 27.48
C THR A 70 -3.23 13.40 27.54
N GLY A 71 -2.67 12.95 26.43
CA GLY A 71 -1.24 12.61 26.32
C GLY A 71 -0.37 13.83 26.05
N LEU A 72 -0.69 14.56 24.97
CA LEU A 72 0.07 15.73 24.53
C LEU A 72 -0.38 17.03 25.21
N ARG A 73 -1.56 17.03 25.86
CA ARG A 73 -2.13 18.17 26.59
C ARG A 73 -2.29 19.43 25.72
N LEU A 74 -2.66 19.23 24.46
CA LEU A 74 -2.95 20.33 23.55
C LEU A 74 -4.26 21.00 23.94
N ALA A 75 -4.32 22.33 23.79
CA ALA A 75 -5.56 23.10 24.01
C ALA A 75 -6.63 22.75 22.96
N ASP A 76 -6.18 22.47 21.73
CA ASP A 76 -7.01 22.12 20.59
C ASP A 76 -6.41 20.93 19.83
N SER A 77 -7.28 20.10 19.24
CA SER A 77 -6.87 18.97 18.40
C SER A 77 -7.35 19.20 16.97
N TYR A 78 -6.53 19.93 16.21
CA TYR A 78 -6.80 20.24 14.81
C TYR A 78 -6.44 19.07 13.89
N HIS A 79 -7.26 18.88 12.85
CA HIS A 79 -7.05 17.91 11.77
C HIS A 79 -5.91 18.31 10.82
N THR A 80 -4.70 18.40 11.35
CA THR A 80 -3.48 18.71 10.60
C THR A 80 -2.95 17.49 9.85
N GLU A 81 -2.02 17.70 8.92
CA GLU A 81 -1.32 16.60 8.24
C GLU A 81 -0.66 15.63 9.24
N GLY A 82 -0.08 16.16 10.33
CA GLY A 82 0.52 15.36 11.39
C GLY A 82 -0.50 14.49 12.14
N PHE A 83 -1.72 14.99 12.35
CA PHE A 83 -2.81 14.22 12.95
C PHE A 83 -3.19 13.02 12.07
N TYR A 84 -3.39 13.25 10.77
CA TYR A 84 -3.73 12.17 9.83
C TYR A 84 -2.59 11.15 9.67
N LYS A 85 -1.33 11.58 9.70
CA LYS A 85 -0.17 10.66 9.70
C LYS A 85 -0.18 9.73 10.91
N ARG A 86 -0.51 10.21 12.11
CA ARG A 86 -0.62 9.37 13.32
C ARG A 86 -1.77 8.38 13.22
N GLU A 87 -2.97 8.83 12.81
CA GLU A 87 -4.12 7.94 12.58
C GLU A 87 -3.76 6.81 11.61
N SER A 88 -3.14 7.15 10.48
CA SER A 88 -2.80 6.17 9.46
C SER A 88 -1.70 5.22 9.94
N SER A 89 -0.72 5.70 10.70
CA SER A 89 0.27 4.84 11.36
C SER A 89 -0.39 3.81 12.29
N LEU A 90 -1.31 4.25 13.16
CA LEU A 90 -2.04 3.34 14.07
C LEU A 90 -2.91 2.36 13.29
N PHE A 91 -3.56 2.81 12.21
CA PHE A 91 -4.37 1.96 11.36
C PHE A 91 -3.54 0.84 10.71
N HIS A 92 -2.35 1.17 10.20
CA HIS A 92 -1.46 0.17 9.61
C HIS A 92 -0.88 -0.82 10.62
N GLN A 93 -0.69 -0.40 11.88
CA GLN A 93 -0.27 -1.31 12.96
C GLN A 93 -1.39 -2.26 13.42
N LEU A 94 -2.66 -1.82 13.40
CA LEU A 94 -3.81 -2.62 13.85
C LEU A 94 -4.44 -3.47 12.74
N VAL A 95 -4.45 -2.96 11.51
CA VAL A 95 -4.88 -3.69 10.31
C VAL A 95 -3.68 -4.39 9.69
N THR A 96 -2.82 -4.97 10.53
CA THR A 96 -2.03 -6.10 10.06
C THR A 96 -3.00 -7.22 9.69
N ASP A 97 -3.59 -7.13 8.50
CA ASP A 97 -3.38 -8.22 7.56
C ASP A 97 -1.87 -8.40 7.55
N ARG A 98 -1.40 -9.29 8.40
CA ARG A 98 -0.28 -10.12 8.03
C ARG A 98 -0.69 -10.70 6.69
N ARG A 99 -0.28 -10.04 5.60
CA ARG A 99 0.23 -10.71 4.41
C ARG A 99 1.28 -11.68 4.94
N ALA A 100 0.83 -12.82 5.45
CA ALA A 100 1.55 -13.54 6.49
C ALA A 100 2.88 -14.01 5.93
N GLY A 101 3.98 -13.43 6.44
CA GLY A 101 5.34 -13.81 6.09
C GLY A 101 6.01 -13.04 4.95
N MET A 102 5.38 -12.03 4.34
CA MET A 102 6.05 -11.23 3.30
C MET A 102 6.80 -10.03 3.90
N PRO A 103 8.10 -9.84 3.59
CA PRO A 103 8.86 -8.70 4.10
C PRO A 103 8.33 -7.37 3.54
N THR A 104 8.30 -6.36 4.40
CA THR A 104 8.06 -4.95 4.05
C THR A 104 9.26 -4.34 3.32
N MET A 105 9.06 -3.17 2.71
CA MET A 105 10.16 -2.41 2.10
C MET A 105 11.27 -2.08 3.12
N GLU A 106 10.91 -1.73 4.36
CA GLU A 106 11.89 -1.48 5.44
C GLU A 106 12.67 -2.73 5.84
N GLU A 107 12.03 -3.90 5.82
CA GLU A 107 12.72 -5.17 6.06
C GLU A 107 13.64 -5.55 4.90
N TYR A 108 13.23 -5.32 3.66
CA TYR A 108 14.10 -5.48 2.49
C TYR A 108 15.28 -4.49 2.50
N ALA A 109 15.08 -3.25 2.94
CA ALA A 109 16.15 -2.25 3.03
C ALA A 109 17.28 -2.66 3.99
N LYS A 110 16.98 -3.52 4.98
CA LYS A 110 17.97 -4.08 5.90
C LYS A 110 18.73 -5.28 5.33
N GLN A 111 18.25 -5.87 4.23
CA GLN A 111 18.88 -7.04 3.61
C GLN A 111 20.07 -6.63 2.72
N PRO A 112 21.09 -7.50 2.60
CA PRO A 112 22.16 -7.32 1.63
C PRO A 112 21.61 -7.14 0.21
N ARG A 113 22.24 -6.29 -0.61
CA ARG A 113 21.85 -6.04 -2.01
C ARG A 113 21.71 -7.36 -2.78
N GLU A 114 22.67 -8.26 -2.62
CA GLU A 114 22.68 -9.56 -3.29
C GLU A 114 21.47 -10.43 -2.92
N GLU A 115 20.93 -10.30 -1.72
CA GLU A 115 19.71 -11.02 -1.33
C GLU A 115 18.47 -10.46 -2.02
N ARG A 116 18.35 -9.13 -2.08
CA ARG A 116 17.30 -8.44 -2.86
C ARG A 116 17.38 -8.81 -4.34
N LEU A 117 18.57 -8.77 -4.95
CA LEU A 117 18.74 -9.12 -6.37
C LEU A 117 18.39 -10.59 -6.64
N ARG A 118 18.77 -11.52 -5.76
CA ARG A 118 18.34 -12.93 -5.86
C ARG A 118 16.82 -13.09 -5.71
N ARG A 119 16.18 -12.33 -4.81
CA ARG A 119 14.72 -12.34 -4.69
C ARG A 119 14.05 -11.87 -5.98
N LEU A 120 14.51 -10.75 -6.54
CA LEU A 120 14.02 -10.20 -7.80
C LEU A 120 14.22 -11.20 -8.95
N ALA A 121 15.35 -11.90 -9.01
CA ALA A 121 15.54 -12.96 -10.02
C ALA A 121 14.48 -14.06 -9.92
N ARG A 122 14.21 -14.55 -8.69
CA ARG A 122 13.20 -15.60 -8.47
C ARG A 122 11.78 -15.18 -8.85
N THR A 123 11.41 -13.90 -8.69
CA THR A 123 10.06 -13.42 -9.02
C THR A 123 9.68 -13.75 -10.47
N ALA A 124 10.60 -13.56 -11.43
CA ALA A 124 10.33 -13.83 -12.84
C ALA A 124 10.05 -15.32 -13.11
N ASP A 125 10.70 -16.21 -12.37
CA ASP A 125 10.43 -17.66 -12.45
C ASP A 125 9.08 -18.01 -11.84
N GLU A 126 8.74 -17.42 -10.69
CA GLU A 126 7.48 -17.64 -10.01
C GLU A 126 6.28 -17.16 -10.84
N VAL A 127 6.38 -15.99 -11.49
CA VAL A 127 5.33 -15.48 -12.38
C VAL A 127 5.11 -16.42 -13.57
N VAL A 128 6.18 -16.83 -14.24
CA VAL A 128 6.08 -17.76 -15.39
C VAL A 128 5.51 -19.12 -14.96
N ALA A 129 5.90 -19.62 -13.80
CA ALA A 129 5.35 -20.86 -13.27
C ALA A 129 3.86 -20.74 -12.94
N ALA A 130 3.43 -19.62 -12.35
CA ALA A 130 2.04 -19.41 -11.96
C ALA A 130 1.07 -19.33 -13.15
N VAL A 131 1.52 -18.78 -14.29
CA VAL A 131 0.69 -18.65 -15.50
C VAL A 131 0.68 -19.91 -16.37
N ARG A 132 1.69 -20.78 -16.22
CA ARG A 132 1.84 -21.97 -17.07
C ARG A 132 0.64 -22.92 -16.93
N GLY A 133 0.05 -23.28 -18.06
CA GLY A 133 -1.08 -24.22 -18.12
C GLY A 133 -2.43 -23.66 -17.65
N GLN A 134 -2.49 -22.37 -17.27
CA GLN A 134 -3.74 -21.71 -16.95
C GLN A 134 -4.50 -21.34 -18.23
N SER A 135 -5.83 -21.49 -18.20
CA SER A 135 -6.68 -21.01 -19.30
C SER A 135 -6.78 -19.49 -19.30
N ASP A 136 -7.00 -18.89 -20.46
CA ASP A 136 -7.20 -17.43 -20.56
C ASP A 136 -8.40 -16.96 -19.71
N ALA A 137 -9.48 -17.75 -19.67
CA ALA A 137 -10.65 -17.47 -18.85
C ALA A 137 -10.31 -17.44 -17.34
N THR A 138 -9.44 -18.34 -16.87
CA THR A 138 -8.95 -18.31 -15.48
C THR A 138 -8.12 -17.05 -15.23
N LEU A 139 -7.21 -16.72 -16.15
CA LEU A 139 -6.29 -15.58 -16.01
C LEU A 139 -7.02 -14.23 -16.08
N ALA A 140 -8.11 -14.14 -16.85
CA ALA A 140 -8.91 -12.93 -17.01
C ALA A 140 -10.01 -12.76 -15.95
N ARG A 141 -10.25 -13.77 -15.10
CA ARG A 141 -11.29 -13.70 -14.06
C ARG A 141 -10.84 -12.81 -12.90
N ARG A 142 -11.51 -11.67 -12.71
CA ARG A 142 -11.38 -10.86 -11.49
C ARG A 142 -12.08 -11.55 -10.31
N PRO A 143 -11.47 -11.59 -9.10
CA PRO A 143 -12.13 -12.10 -7.90
C PRO A 143 -13.37 -11.29 -7.51
N ASP A 144 -13.30 -9.96 -7.65
CA ASP A 144 -14.41 -9.03 -7.45
C ASP A 144 -14.19 -7.73 -8.24
N ALA A 145 -15.09 -6.75 -8.07
CA ALA A 145 -15.04 -5.48 -8.80
C ALA A 145 -13.83 -4.59 -8.46
N ARG A 146 -13.16 -4.82 -7.33
CA ARG A 146 -12.06 -3.99 -6.80
C ARG A 146 -10.70 -4.63 -6.98
N ASN A 147 -10.64 -5.95 -7.14
CA ASN A 147 -9.40 -6.70 -7.26
C ASN A 147 -9.11 -7.08 -8.71
N TRP A 148 -7.86 -6.91 -9.11
CA TRP A 148 -7.39 -7.27 -10.44
C TRP A 148 -7.42 -8.78 -10.70
N ALA A 149 -7.59 -9.13 -11.97
CA ALA A 149 -7.40 -10.48 -12.44
C ALA A 149 -5.91 -10.83 -12.49
N ALA A 150 -5.58 -12.12 -12.50
CA ALA A 150 -4.19 -12.60 -12.60
C ALA A 150 -3.44 -12.00 -13.81
N LYS A 151 -4.11 -11.93 -14.97
CA LYS A 151 -3.57 -11.31 -16.20
C LYS A 151 -3.18 -9.84 -16.01
N GLU A 152 -4.01 -9.08 -15.28
CA GLU A 152 -3.76 -7.66 -15.05
C GLU A 152 -2.57 -7.45 -14.10
N VAL A 153 -2.42 -8.32 -13.10
CA VAL A 153 -1.26 -8.33 -12.21
C VAL A 153 0.03 -8.58 -12.99
N VAL A 154 0.04 -9.55 -13.93
CA VAL A 154 1.22 -9.85 -14.76
C VAL A 154 1.55 -8.68 -15.69
N CYS A 155 0.55 -8.07 -16.33
CA CYS A 155 0.76 -6.89 -17.19
C CYS A 155 1.30 -5.69 -16.38
N HIS A 156 0.81 -5.51 -15.16
CA HIS A 156 1.31 -4.48 -14.25
C HIS A 156 2.77 -4.70 -13.87
N LEU A 157 3.15 -5.92 -13.50
CA LEU A 157 4.56 -6.25 -13.21
C LEU A 157 5.46 -5.94 -14.41
N ARG A 158 5.06 -6.35 -15.61
CA ARG A 158 5.77 -6.04 -16.87
C ARG A 158 5.99 -4.53 -17.05
N ASP A 159 4.95 -3.73 -16.87
CA ASP A 159 4.98 -2.29 -17.15
C ASP A 159 5.69 -1.48 -16.06
N VAL A 160 5.58 -1.90 -14.80
CA VAL A 160 6.28 -1.28 -13.68
C VAL A 160 7.79 -1.61 -13.72
N GLU A 161 8.19 -2.78 -14.20
CA GLU A 161 9.61 -3.11 -14.41
C GLU A 161 10.28 -2.13 -15.38
N GLU A 162 9.61 -1.79 -16.48
CA GLU A 162 10.08 -0.80 -17.45
C GLU A 162 10.20 0.60 -16.82
N LEU A 163 9.23 0.98 -15.97
CA LEU A 163 9.31 2.23 -15.22
C LEU A 163 10.49 2.26 -14.24
N PHE A 164 10.80 1.14 -13.58
CA PHE A 164 11.95 1.04 -12.69
C PHE A 164 13.26 1.23 -13.47
N MET A 165 13.41 0.57 -14.62
CA MET A 165 14.59 0.74 -15.46
C MET A 165 14.75 2.19 -15.93
N LEU A 166 13.67 2.82 -16.41
CA LEU A 166 13.68 4.24 -16.78
C LEU A 166 14.15 5.14 -15.63
N ARG A 167 13.69 4.86 -14.40
CA ARG A 167 14.11 5.63 -13.21
C ARG A 167 15.58 5.43 -12.89
N PHE A 168 16.08 4.21 -13.00
CA PHE A 168 17.50 3.93 -12.80
C PHE A 168 18.36 4.71 -13.79
N GLU A 169 18.04 4.65 -15.08
CA GLU A 169 18.76 5.39 -16.11
C GLU A 169 18.69 6.90 -15.89
N THR A 170 17.51 7.41 -15.51
CA THR A 170 17.32 8.84 -15.22
C THR A 170 18.17 9.31 -14.04
N ILE A 171 18.23 8.52 -12.96
CA ILE A 171 19.07 8.81 -11.78
C ILE A 171 20.56 8.77 -12.10
N MET A 172 20.97 7.91 -13.04
CA MET A 172 22.35 7.85 -13.50
C MET A 172 22.72 9.01 -14.42
N ALA A 173 21.77 9.51 -15.21
CA ALA A 173 21.99 10.58 -16.18
C ALA A 173 21.92 11.99 -15.59
N ALA A 174 21.24 12.18 -14.45
CA ALA A 174 21.04 13.49 -13.84
C ALA A 174 21.12 13.43 -12.31
N ASP A 175 21.43 14.56 -11.69
CA ASP A 175 21.48 14.69 -10.24
C ASP A 175 20.10 15.07 -9.68
N GLU A 176 19.57 14.24 -8.78
CA GLU A 176 18.27 14.41 -8.11
C GLU A 176 17.09 14.78 -9.05
N PRO A 177 16.90 14.07 -10.18
CA PRO A 177 15.85 14.40 -11.13
C PRO A 177 14.45 14.23 -10.54
N MET A 178 13.50 15.03 -11.01
CA MET A 178 12.09 14.86 -10.68
C MET A 178 11.51 13.68 -11.47
N VAL A 179 10.87 12.72 -10.78
CA VAL A 179 10.19 11.60 -11.43
C VAL A 179 8.68 11.72 -11.35
N THR A 180 7.99 11.17 -12.35
CA THR A 180 6.53 11.19 -12.39
C THR A 180 5.92 10.07 -11.54
N ALA A 181 4.83 10.40 -10.85
CA ALA A 181 3.98 9.43 -10.19
C ALA A 181 3.05 8.76 -11.22
N ILE A 182 2.78 7.47 -11.04
CA ILE A 182 1.86 6.73 -11.91
C ILE A 182 0.62 6.33 -11.13
N ASP A 183 -0.50 6.20 -11.84
CA ASP A 183 -1.73 5.60 -11.34
C ASP A 183 -1.85 4.19 -11.98
N PRO A 184 -1.60 3.12 -11.21
CA PRO A 184 -1.65 1.76 -11.73
C PRO A 184 -3.02 1.34 -12.26
N ASP A 185 -4.11 1.78 -11.61
CA ASP A 185 -5.47 1.43 -12.04
C ASP A 185 -5.81 2.13 -13.35
N ARG A 186 -5.37 3.37 -13.51
CA ARG A 186 -5.49 4.09 -14.77
C ARG A 186 -4.66 3.42 -15.88
N TRP A 187 -3.43 2.99 -15.60
CA TRP A 187 -2.62 2.25 -16.58
C TRP A 187 -3.28 0.96 -17.03
N ALA A 188 -3.84 0.18 -16.09
CA ALA A 188 -4.54 -1.06 -16.43
C ALA A 188 -5.71 -0.82 -17.39
N GLN A 189 -6.44 0.29 -17.21
CA GLN A 189 -7.54 0.71 -18.09
C GLN A 189 -7.02 1.21 -19.46
N ASP A 190 -6.14 2.20 -19.45
CA ASP A 190 -5.62 2.88 -20.63
C ASP A 190 -4.87 1.90 -21.56
N ARG A 191 -4.12 0.96 -20.98
CA ARG A 191 -3.35 -0.08 -21.69
C ARG A 191 -4.12 -1.37 -21.91
N GLN A 192 -5.38 -1.43 -21.49
CA GLN A 192 -6.31 -2.53 -21.71
C GLN A 192 -5.74 -3.90 -21.29
N TYR A 193 -5.23 -4.02 -20.06
CA TYR A 193 -4.51 -5.22 -19.60
C TYR A 193 -5.29 -6.54 -19.82
N LEU A 194 -6.62 -6.54 -19.64
CA LEU A 194 -7.44 -7.75 -19.86
C LEU A 194 -7.41 -8.27 -21.30
N LYS A 195 -7.05 -7.43 -22.28
CA LYS A 195 -6.92 -7.81 -23.70
C LYS A 195 -5.52 -8.29 -24.08
N ASN A 196 -4.54 -8.18 -23.19
CA ASN A 196 -3.18 -8.63 -23.47
C ASN A 196 -3.08 -10.16 -23.37
N ASP A 197 -2.11 -10.74 -24.08
CA ASP A 197 -1.72 -12.13 -23.86
C ASP A 197 -0.85 -12.23 -22.59
N THR A 198 -1.21 -13.15 -21.69
CA THR A 198 -0.54 -13.27 -20.39
C THR A 198 0.84 -13.91 -20.51
N VAL A 199 1.03 -14.84 -21.45
CA VAL A 199 2.29 -15.53 -21.66
C VAL A 199 3.32 -14.56 -22.24
N ASP A 200 2.92 -13.76 -23.22
CA ASP A 200 3.76 -12.69 -23.78
C ASP A 200 4.10 -11.64 -22.72
N ALA A 201 3.13 -11.25 -21.89
CA ALA A 201 3.39 -10.29 -20.81
C ALA A 201 4.39 -10.83 -19.76
N ALA A 202 4.26 -12.11 -19.38
CA ALA A 202 5.19 -12.76 -18.46
C ALA A 202 6.60 -12.90 -19.06
N ALA A 203 6.70 -13.24 -20.35
CA ALA A 203 7.97 -13.32 -21.07
C ALA A 203 8.66 -11.95 -21.16
N ALA A 204 7.90 -10.90 -21.47
CA ALA A 204 8.39 -9.52 -21.50
C ALA A 204 8.86 -9.06 -20.10
N PHE A 205 8.11 -9.38 -19.04
CA PHE A 205 8.54 -9.11 -17.67
C PHE A 205 9.87 -9.80 -17.33
N ARG A 206 10.02 -11.09 -17.64
CA ARG A 206 11.27 -11.84 -17.42
C ARG A 206 12.45 -11.16 -18.11
N LYS A 207 12.30 -10.82 -19.40
CA LYS A 207 13.37 -10.17 -20.17
C LYS A 207 13.78 -8.83 -19.54
N ARG A 208 12.80 -7.99 -19.20
CA ARG A 208 13.06 -6.69 -18.54
C ARG A 208 13.71 -6.86 -17.18
N ARG A 209 13.32 -7.89 -16.41
CA ARG A 209 13.94 -8.22 -15.13
C ARG A 209 15.40 -8.62 -15.28
N GLU A 210 15.75 -9.39 -16.32
CA GLU A 210 17.14 -9.73 -16.62
C GLU A 210 17.98 -8.48 -16.92
N GLU A 211 17.42 -7.53 -17.70
CA GLU A 211 18.05 -6.23 -18.00
C GLU A 211 18.25 -5.38 -16.73
N SER A 212 17.21 -5.23 -15.90
CA SER A 212 17.29 -4.53 -14.61
C SER A 212 18.34 -5.14 -13.68
N LEU A 213 18.40 -6.47 -13.58
CA LEU A 213 19.39 -7.17 -12.75
C LEU A 213 20.81 -6.99 -13.29
N ALA A 214 20.98 -7.04 -14.62
CA ALA A 214 22.28 -6.80 -15.25
C ALA A 214 22.75 -5.37 -15.01
N PHE A 215 21.84 -4.39 -15.02
CA PHE A 215 22.13 -3.02 -14.67
C PHE A 215 22.55 -2.89 -13.19
N LEU A 216 21.72 -3.37 -12.25
CA LEU A 216 21.97 -3.24 -10.82
C LEU A 216 23.29 -3.90 -10.37
N ARG A 217 23.65 -5.05 -10.97
CA ARG A 217 24.92 -5.74 -10.66
C ARG A 217 26.17 -4.97 -11.11
N LYS A 218 26.05 -4.06 -12.07
CA LYS A 218 27.17 -3.24 -12.56
C LYS A 218 27.37 -1.96 -11.74
N LEU A 219 26.46 -1.63 -10.83
CA LEU A 219 26.54 -0.40 -10.06
C LEU A 219 27.66 -0.45 -9.01
N GLU A 220 28.47 0.60 -8.99
CA GLU A 220 29.52 0.84 -8.01
C GLU A 220 28.94 1.44 -6.71
N GLY A 221 29.70 1.37 -5.62
CA GLY A 221 29.19 1.57 -4.27
C GLY A 221 28.43 2.87 -4.02
N ASP A 222 28.94 3.99 -4.53
CA ASP A 222 28.37 5.34 -4.41
C ASP A 222 27.16 5.56 -5.34
N GLN A 223 27.12 4.87 -6.48
CA GLN A 223 26.01 4.96 -7.44
C GLN A 223 24.69 4.50 -6.83
N TRP A 224 24.70 3.54 -5.91
CA TRP A 224 23.51 3.10 -5.17
C TRP A 224 22.85 4.20 -4.33
N SER A 225 23.63 5.20 -3.89
CA SER A 225 23.14 6.33 -3.09
C SER A 225 22.63 7.50 -3.94
N ARG A 226 22.84 7.46 -5.26
CA ARG A 226 22.21 8.41 -6.20
C ARG A 226 20.69 8.26 -6.12
N GLY A 227 19.98 9.38 -6.27
CA GLY A 227 18.54 9.43 -6.05
C GLY A 227 17.81 10.39 -6.96
N ALA A 228 16.50 10.38 -6.79
CA ALA A 228 15.52 11.20 -7.49
C ALA A 228 14.45 11.69 -6.51
N MET A 229 13.74 12.74 -6.92
CA MET A 229 12.67 13.35 -6.16
C MET A 229 11.30 12.89 -6.67
N HIS A 230 10.53 12.24 -5.79
CA HIS A 230 9.12 11.92 -6.06
C HIS A 230 8.21 13.02 -5.51
N PRO A 231 7.20 13.50 -6.25
CA PRO A 231 6.31 14.58 -5.80
C PRO A 231 5.56 14.27 -4.49
N VAL A 232 5.33 12.98 -4.20
CA VAL A 232 4.58 12.54 -3.00
C VAL A 232 5.47 11.87 -1.95
N ARG A 233 6.53 11.16 -2.36
CA ARG A 233 7.34 10.33 -1.44
C ARG A 233 8.61 11.04 -0.98
N GLY A 234 8.92 12.20 -1.56
CA GLY A 234 10.20 12.86 -1.37
C GLY A 234 11.33 12.11 -2.08
N ARG A 235 12.53 12.29 -1.57
CA ARG A 235 13.75 11.71 -2.13
C ARG A 235 13.78 10.19 -1.95
N PHE A 236 14.18 9.47 -2.99
CA PHE A 236 14.49 8.05 -2.92
C PHE A 236 15.74 7.75 -3.75
N THR A 237 16.49 6.72 -3.36
CA THR A 237 17.74 6.29 -4.01
C THR A 237 17.56 5.03 -4.85
N ILE A 238 18.58 4.64 -5.62
CA ILE A 238 18.61 3.32 -6.28
C ILE A 238 18.53 2.19 -5.25
N GLU A 239 19.19 2.37 -4.10
CA GLU A 239 19.08 1.49 -2.93
C GLU A 239 17.61 1.30 -2.49
N ASP A 240 16.89 2.40 -2.30
CA ASP A 240 15.47 2.38 -1.90
C ASP A 240 14.59 1.73 -2.98
N LEU A 241 14.86 2.02 -4.26
CA LEU A 241 14.11 1.45 -5.37
C LEU A 241 14.26 -0.07 -5.43
N SER A 242 15.46 -0.60 -5.27
CA SER A 242 15.67 -2.06 -5.24
C SER A 242 14.89 -2.76 -4.12
N SER A 243 14.79 -2.12 -2.95
CA SER A 243 14.03 -2.63 -1.81
C SER A 243 12.52 -2.53 -2.05
N LEU A 244 12.09 -1.43 -2.65
CA LEU A 244 10.71 -1.22 -3.07
C LEU A 244 10.30 -2.26 -4.14
N MET A 245 11.15 -2.54 -5.13
CA MET A 245 10.89 -3.54 -6.16
C MET A 245 10.64 -4.92 -5.54
N ALA A 246 11.48 -5.36 -4.60
CA ALA A 246 11.32 -6.68 -3.99
C ALA A 246 10.03 -6.79 -3.16
N ALA A 247 9.69 -5.75 -2.38
CA ALA A 247 8.44 -5.70 -1.61
C ALA A 247 7.20 -5.62 -2.53
N HIS A 248 7.31 -4.89 -3.63
CA HIS A 248 6.27 -4.74 -4.64
C HIS A 248 5.99 -6.05 -5.38
N ASP A 249 7.04 -6.74 -5.80
CA ASP A 249 6.97 -8.08 -6.40
C ASP A 249 6.24 -9.07 -5.50
N ASP A 250 6.64 -9.19 -4.23
CA ASP A 250 6.01 -10.09 -3.26
C ASP A 250 4.52 -9.79 -3.11
N THR A 251 4.19 -8.49 -2.98
CA THR A 251 2.81 -8.02 -2.91
C THR A 251 1.98 -8.52 -4.09
N HIS A 252 2.52 -8.41 -5.30
CA HIS A 252 1.80 -8.76 -6.51
C HIS A 252 1.83 -10.26 -6.82
N LEU A 253 2.86 -10.99 -6.40
CA LEU A 253 2.86 -12.45 -6.45
C LEU A 253 1.77 -13.04 -5.55
N GLU A 254 1.57 -12.49 -4.36
CA GLU A 254 0.48 -12.91 -3.49
C GLU A 254 -0.89 -12.53 -4.08
N GLN A 255 -1.00 -11.35 -4.68
CA GLN A 255 -2.20 -10.96 -5.41
C GLN A 255 -2.49 -11.91 -6.59
N LEU A 256 -1.46 -12.30 -7.34
CA LEU A 256 -1.55 -13.24 -8.45
C LEU A 256 -2.09 -14.60 -7.97
N LYS A 257 -1.50 -15.16 -6.91
CA LYS A 257 -1.95 -16.43 -6.31
C LYS A 257 -3.40 -16.38 -5.89
N ARG A 258 -3.79 -15.36 -5.12
CA ARG A 258 -5.19 -15.17 -4.69
C ARG A 258 -6.14 -15.00 -5.89
N ALA A 259 -5.74 -14.25 -6.91
CA ALA A 259 -6.55 -14.06 -8.11
C ALA A 259 -6.79 -15.39 -8.86
N LEU A 260 -5.77 -16.24 -8.99
CA LEU A 260 -5.89 -17.57 -9.59
C LEU A 260 -6.88 -18.46 -8.79
N GLU A 261 -6.87 -18.35 -7.47
CA GLU A 261 -7.82 -19.02 -6.57
C GLU A 261 -9.23 -18.38 -6.57
N GLY A 262 -9.41 -17.25 -7.25
CA GLY A 262 -10.67 -16.49 -7.24
C GLY A 262 -10.93 -15.75 -5.92
N ARG A 263 -9.87 -15.47 -5.16
CA ARG A 263 -9.92 -14.77 -3.86
C ARG A 263 -9.46 -13.32 -3.98
N PRO A 264 -10.10 -12.39 -3.25
CA PRO A 264 -9.66 -11.00 -3.18
C PRO A 264 -8.34 -10.85 -2.41
#